data_AF-A0A938VHC8-F1
#
_entry.id   AF-A0A938VHC8-F1
#
_cell.length_a   1.000
_cell.length_b   1.000
_cell.length_c   1.000
_cell.angle_alpha   90.00
_cell.angle_beta   90.00
_cell.angle_gamma   90.00
#
_symmetry.space_group_name_H-M   'P 1'
#
loop_
_entity.id
_entity.type
_entity.pdbx_description
1 polymer ?
#
loop_
_entity_poly.entity_id
_entity_poly.type
_entity_poly.pdbx_seq_one_letter_code
_entity_poly.pdbx_strand_id
1 'polypeptide(L)'
;MDYDVIVVGSGFGGSVAALRASEKGHRVAVLEMGRRVSKTDIEKANRSPLSLFWMPALGLKGFFTQTFFKHVTIVGGVGVGSGSLVYAAVLLEPKKAFYQDPAWGPLGSELESELRPHYATASKMLGRVTCPTSHIQDDHL
;
A
#
# COMPACT_ATOMS: atom_id res chain seq x y z
N MET A 1 28.34 4.80 4.70
CA MET A 1 27.84 4.01 3.55
C MET A 1 27.15 4.98 2.63
N ASP A 2 27.46 4.92 1.33
CA ASP A 2 26.89 5.85 0.34
C ASP A 2 25.79 5.14 -0.46
N TYR A 3 24.68 5.83 -0.68
CA TYR A 3 23.54 5.37 -1.47
C TYR A 3 23.25 6.40 -2.58
N ASP A 4 22.79 5.91 -3.73
CA ASP A 4 22.47 6.78 -4.87
C ASP A 4 21.00 7.25 -4.77
N VAL A 5 20.14 6.44 -4.15
CA VAL A 5 18.72 6.73 -3.92
C VAL A 5 18.33 6.34 -2.50
N ILE A 6 17.60 7.23 -1.82
CA ILE A 6 16.96 6.94 -0.53
C ILE A 6 15.44 7.00 -0.73
N VAL A 7 14.75 5.93 -0.37
CA VAL A 7 13.29 5.84 -0.36
C VAL A 7 12.81 5.85 1.08
N VAL A 8 11.94 6.81 1.42
CA VAL A 8 11.34 6.91 2.75
C VAL A 8 9.95 6.26 2.71
N GLY A 9 9.77 5.21 3.50
CA GLY A 9 8.58 4.37 3.54
C GLY A 9 8.67 3.18 2.59
N SER A 10 8.19 2.02 3.07
CA SER A 10 8.26 0.75 2.35
C SER A 10 6.90 0.23 1.84
N GLY A 11 5.90 1.11 1.72
CA GLY A 11 4.59 0.79 1.14
C GLY A 11 4.64 0.51 -0.35
N PHE A 12 3.48 0.48 -1.02
CA PHE A 12 3.38 0.21 -2.47
C PHE A 12 4.27 1.14 -3.31
N GLY A 13 4.12 2.45 -3.15
CA GLY A 13 4.92 3.43 -3.91
C GLY A 13 6.42 3.32 -3.63
N GLY A 14 6.80 3.19 -2.36
CA GLY A 14 8.21 3.05 -1.96
C GLY A 14 8.84 1.76 -2.49
N SER A 15 8.13 0.64 -2.41
CA SER A 15 8.60 -0.65 -2.92
C SER A 15 8.78 -0.64 -4.44
N VAL A 16 7.85 -0.03 -5.18
CA VAL A 16 7.96 0.13 -6.64
C VAL A 16 9.16 1.02 -6.99
N ALA A 17 9.29 2.19 -6.34
CA ALA A 17 10.40 3.10 -6.59
C ALA A 17 11.75 2.44 -6.29
N ALA A 18 11.86 1.74 -5.15
CA ALA A 18 13.07 1.03 -4.76
C ALA A 18 13.44 -0.07 -5.77
N LEU A 19 12.46 -0.87 -6.20
CA LEU A 19 12.68 -1.91 -7.20
C LEU A 19 13.19 -1.32 -8.52
N ARG A 20 12.49 -0.33 -9.07
CA ARG A 20 12.85 0.24 -10.39
C ARG A 20 14.20 0.96 -10.36
N ALA A 21 14.52 1.64 -9.26
CA ALA A 21 15.85 2.23 -9.08
C ALA A 21 16.95 1.16 -8.98
N SER A 22 16.69 0.06 -8.27
CA SER A 22 17.63 -1.06 -8.15
C SER A 22 17.85 -1.79 -9.47
N GLU A 23 16.79 -2.02 -10.26
CA GLU A 23 16.89 -2.61 -11.62
C GLU A 23 17.75 -1.77 -12.57
N LYS A 24 17.82 -0.44 -12.35
CA LYS A 24 18.69 0.47 -13.09
C LYS A 24 20.15 0.48 -12.59
N GLY A 25 20.46 -0.31 -11.55
CA GLY A 25 21.81 -0.44 -10.99
C GLY A 25 22.13 0.57 -9.88
N HIS A 26 21.16 1.32 -9.37
CA HIS A 26 21.39 2.22 -8.24
C HIS A 26 21.49 1.45 -6.91
N ARG A 27 22.35 1.94 -6.01
CA ARG A 27 22.37 1.51 -4.61
C ARG A 27 21.25 2.23 -3.87
N VAL A 28 20.23 1.47 -3.48
CA VAL A 28 19.03 2.02 -2.85
C VAL A 28 18.99 1.71 -1.36
N ALA A 29 18.76 2.74 -0.53
CA ALA A 29 18.36 2.57 0.85
C ALA A 29 16.84 2.76 0.98
N VAL A 30 16.17 1.86 1.69
CA VAL A 30 14.77 2.02 2.08
C VAL A 30 14.71 2.24 3.59
N LEU A 31 14.14 3.37 4.00
CA LEU A 31 13.97 3.74 5.40
C LEU A 31 12.51 3.53 5.81
N GLU A 32 12.29 2.61 6.74
CA GLU A 32 10.96 2.30 7.27
C GLU A 32 10.96 2.58 8.79
N MET A 33 9.92 3.26 9.26
CA MET A 33 9.80 3.63 10.68
C MET A 33 9.38 2.43 11.54
N GLY A 34 8.62 1.50 10.97
CA GLY A 34 8.22 0.28 11.63
C GLY A 34 9.23 -0.86 11.48
N ARG A 35 8.99 -1.94 12.21
CA ARG A 35 9.79 -3.17 12.12
C ARG A 35 9.31 -4.06 10.98
N ARG A 36 10.09 -5.10 10.67
CA ARG A 36 9.60 -6.21 9.85
C ARG A 36 8.57 -7.00 10.66
N VAL A 37 7.39 -7.18 10.09
CA VAL A 37 6.28 -7.91 10.71
C VAL A 37 6.31 -9.35 10.20
N SER A 38 6.35 -10.31 11.11
CA SER A 38 6.34 -11.73 10.79
C SER A 38 4.93 -12.32 10.91
N LYS A 39 4.74 -13.54 10.41
CA LYS A 39 3.47 -14.27 10.57
C LYS A 39 3.07 -14.44 12.04
N THR A 40 4.03 -14.73 12.91
CA THR A 40 3.76 -14.91 14.35
C THR A 40 3.36 -13.60 15.03
N ASP A 41 3.82 -12.46 14.53
CA ASP A 41 3.38 -11.15 15.00
C ASP A 41 1.91 -10.88 14.65
N ILE A 42 1.50 -11.22 13.42
CA ILE A 42 0.11 -11.10 12.97
C ILE A 42 -0.80 -12.01 13.80
N GLU A 43 -0.39 -13.26 14.03
CA GLU A 43 -1.14 -14.21 14.86
C GLU A 43 -1.30 -13.72 16.31
N LYS A 44 -0.27 -13.09 16.89
CA LYS A 44 -0.35 -12.47 18.21
C LYS A 44 -1.28 -11.26 18.21
N ALA A 45 -1.23 -10.42 17.19
CA ALA A 45 -2.07 -9.24 17.05
C ALA A 45 -3.57 -9.60 16.97
N ASN A 46 -3.92 -10.76 16.40
CA ASN A 46 -5.30 -11.27 16.40
C ASN A 46 -5.84 -11.58 17.81
N ARG A 47 -4.96 -11.80 18.79
CA ARG A 47 -5.33 -12.16 20.18
C ARG A 47 -5.12 -11.04 21.17
N SER A 48 -4.37 -10.00 20.82
CA SER A 48 -3.96 -8.94 21.73
C SER A 48 -3.90 -7.59 21.03
N PRO A 49 -4.76 -6.63 21.42
CA PRO A 49 -4.70 -5.25 20.94
C PRO A 49 -3.33 -4.59 21.17
N LEU A 50 -2.64 -4.94 22.26
CA LEU A 50 -1.30 -4.40 22.58
C LEU A 50 -0.23 -4.83 21.56
N SER A 51 -0.44 -5.98 20.91
CA SER A 51 0.43 -6.47 19.84
C SER A 51 0.05 -5.92 18.47
N LEU A 52 -1.19 -5.41 18.33
CA LEU A 52 -1.72 -4.85 17.10
C LEU A 52 -1.38 -3.36 16.95
N PHE A 53 -1.65 -2.55 17.98
CA PHE A 53 -1.57 -1.09 17.87
C PHE A 53 -0.13 -0.55 17.90
N TRP A 54 0.13 0.39 17.00
CA TRP A 54 1.32 1.23 16.98
C TRP A 54 1.02 2.57 17.65
N MET A 55 1.48 2.71 18.90
CA MET A 55 1.40 3.93 19.71
C MET A 55 2.70 4.06 20.52
N PRO A 56 3.79 4.53 19.90
CA PRO A 56 5.13 4.48 20.50
C PRO A 56 5.23 5.28 21.80
N ALA A 57 4.46 6.37 21.94
CA ALA A 57 4.39 7.15 23.18
C ALA A 57 3.85 6.35 24.39
N LEU A 58 3.06 5.30 24.14
CA LEU A 58 2.54 4.38 25.16
C LEU A 58 3.34 3.06 25.22
N GLY A 59 4.47 2.98 24.52
CA GLY A 59 5.27 1.77 24.42
C GLY A 59 4.69 0.67 23.51
N LEU A 60 3.56 0.92 22.84
CA LEU A 60 2.94 -0.05 21.93
C LEU A 60 3.63 -0.01 20.57
N LYS A 61 4.21 -1.15 20.16
CA LYS A 61 5.04 -1.31 18.96
C LYS A 61 4.45 -2.35 17.99
N GLY A 62 3.12 -2.36 17.87
CA GLY A 62 2.41 -3.15 16.88
C GLY A 62 2.66 -2.67 15.46
N PHE A 63 1.72 -2.87 14.56
CA PHE A 63 1.87 -2.50 13.15
C PHE A 63 0.63 -1.85 12.56
N PHE A 64 -0.40 -1.63 13.36
CA PHE A 64 -1.66 -1.00 12.97
C PHE A 64 -1.78 0.35 13.65
N THR A 65 -2.07 1.40 12.89
CA THR A 65 -2.26 2.75 13.43
C THR A 65 -3.61 3.32 13.01
N GLN A 66 -4.18 4.12 13.90
CA GLN A 66 -5.37 4.92 13.64
C GLN A 66 -5.11 6.34 14.09
N THR A 67 -5.18 7.28 13.15
CA THR A 67 -5.09 8.70 13.45
C THR A 67 -6.49 9.30 13.35
N PHE A 68 -6.99 9.76 14.48
CA PHE A 68 -8.32 10.36 14.58
C PHE A 68 -8.24 11.87 14.34
N PHE A 69 -9.00 12.35 13.37
CA PHE A 69 -9.27 13.77 13.15
C PHE A 69 -10.75 14.06 13.43
N LYS A 70 -11.13 15.33 13.45
CA LYS A 70 -12.50 15.76 13.78
C LYS A 70 -13.60 15.08 12.93
N HIS A 71 -13.31 14.81 11.65
CA HIS A 71 -14.29 14.29 10.67
C HIS A 71 -13.81 13.05 9.91
N VAL A 72 -12.56 12.62 10.12
CA VAL A 72 -11.98 11.50 9.39
C VAL A 72 -11.05 10.71 10.30
N THR A 73 -11.06 9.39 10.15
CA THR A 73 -10.10 8.51 10.78
C THR A 73 -9.24 7.90 9.69
N ILE A 74 -7.92 8.08 9.80
CA ILE A 74 -6.96 7.50 8.86
C ILE A 74 -6.42 6.22 9.48
N VAL A 75 -6.60 5.11 8.76
CA VAL A 75 -6.07 3.80 9.14
C VAL A 75 -4.82 3.51 8.31
N GLY A 76 -3.76 3.03 8.96
CA GLY A 76 -2.49 2.76 8.29
C GLY A 76 -1.74 1.58 8.89
N GLY A 77 -0.80 1.07 8.10
CA GLY A 77 0.16 0.05 8.53
C GLY A 77 1.54 0.65 8.77
N VAL A 78 2.20 0.20 9.83
CA VAL A 78 3.55 0.62 10.24
C VAL A 78 4.47 -0.60 10.28
N GLY A 79 5.48 -0.61 9.43
CA GLY A 79 6.36 -1.76 9.26
C GLY A 79 6.75 -1.98 7.80
N VAL A 80 7.64 -2.93 7.55
CA VAL A 80 8.09 -3.25 6.19
C VAL A 80 6.90 -3.74 5.36
N GLY A 81 6.48 -2.95 4.37
CA GLY A 81 5.25 -3.14 3.58
C GLY A 81 4.14 -2.11 3.87
N SER A 82 4.19 -1.45 5.03
CA SER A 82 3.25 -0.42 5.48
C SER A 82 1.79 -0.87 5.34
N GLY A 83 0.96 -0.13 4.60
CA GLY A 83 -0.47 -0.43 4.41
C GLY A 83 -0.75 -1.83 3.88
N SER A 84 0.17 -2.45 3.14
CA SER A 84 -0.02 -3.84 2.66
C SER A 84 -0.07 -4.87 3.79
N LEU A 85 0.37 -4.53 5.00
CA LEU A 85 0.26 -5.39 6.18
C LEU A 85 -1.16 -5.45 6.75
N VAL A 86 -1.99 -4.44 6.46
CA VAL A 86 -3.29 -4.22 7.13
C VAL A 86 -4.45 -4.01 6.15
N TYR A 87 -4.19 -3.98 4.84
CA TYR A 87 -5.22 -3.85 3.81
C TYR A 87 -5.97 -5.18 3.55
N ALA A 88 -7.12 -5.07 2.88
CA ALA A 88 -7.99 -6.21 2.58
C ALA A 88 -7.58 -7.03 1.33
N ALA A 89 -6.47 -6.70 0.67
CA ALA A 89 -6.01 -7.37 -0.55
C ALA A 89 -6.97 -7.34 -1.75
N VAL A 90 -7.87 -6.36 -1.80
CA VAL A 90 -8.75 -6.11 -2.94
C VAL A 90 -8.03 -5.25 -3.98
N LEU A 91 -7.89 -5.77 -5.21
CA LEU A 91 -7.13 -5.14 -6.29
C LEU A 91 -8.04 -4.84 -7.50
N LEU A 92 -8.61 -3.64 -7.53
CA LEU A 92 -9.50 -3.18 -8.60
C LEU A 92 -8.78 -2.23 -9.55
N GLU A 93 -9.12 -2.30 -10.83
CA GLU A 93 -8.76 -1.25 -11.78
C GLU A 93 -9.78 -0.10 -11.73
N PRO A 94 -9.35 1.16 -11.89
CA PRO A 94 -10.28 2.27 -11.96
C PRO A 94 -11.24 2.15 -13.14
N LYS A 95 -12.51 2.52 -12.94
CA LYS A 95 -13.52 2.62 -13.99
C LYS A 95 -13.36 3.87 -14.85
N LYS A 96 -14.05 3.93 -15.98
CA LYS A 96 -14.11 5.12 -16.86
C LYS A 96 -14.39 6.43 -16.13
N ALA A 97 -15.26 6.42 -15.12
CA ALA A 97 -15.59 7.61 -14.34
C ALA A 97 -14.36 8.24 -13.66
N PHE A 98 -13.38 7.42 -13.24
CA PHE A 98 -12.12 7.93 -12.67
C PHE A 98 -11.33 8.72 -13.71
N TYR A 99 -11.16 8.19 -14.92
CA TYR A 99 -10.37 8.85 -15.98
C TYR A 99 -11.06 10.11 -16.53
N GLN A 100 -12.39 10.13 -16.51
CA GLN A 100 -13.22 11.24 -17.00
C GLN A 100 -13.43 12.33 -15.94
N ASP A 101 -12.91 12.15 -14.71
CA ASP A 101 -13.11 13.11 -13.64
C ASP A 101 -12.45 14.46 -14.00
N PRO A 102 -13.19 15.59 -13.94
CA PRO A 102 -12.65 16.92 -14.19
C PRO A 102 -11.45 17.29 -13.31
N ALA A 103 -11.26 16.63 -12.17
CA ALA A 103 -10.10 16.82 -11.29
C ALA A 103 -8.76 16.53 -11.97
N TRP A 104 -8.73 15.69 -13.02
CA TRP A 104 -7.52 15.43 -13.81
C TRP A 104 -7.21 16.56 -14.80
N GLY A 105 -8.18 17.44 -15.07
CA GLY A 105 -8.05 18.54 -16.01
C GLY A 105 -7.46 18.10 -17.36
N PRO A 106 -6.36 18.71 -17.83
CA PRO A 106 -5.78 18.40 -19.14
C PRO A 106 -5.12 17.01 -19.22
N LEU A 107 -4.87 16.33 -18.09
CA LEU A 107 -4.28 14.98 -18.09
C LEU A 107 -5.31 13.90 -18.44
N GLY A 108 -6.61 14.16 -18.23
CA GLY A 108 -7.65 13.13 -18.24
C GLY A 108 -7.84 12.41 -19.58
N SER A 109 -7.60 13.06 -20.72
CA SER A 109 -7.88 12.48 -22.04
C SER A 109 -6.95 11.32 -22.44
N GLU A 110 -5.72 11.28 -21.91
CA GLU A 110 -4.71 10.28 -22.24
C GLU A 110 -4.38 9.36 -21.06
N LEU A 111 -4.86 9.69 -19.85
CA LEU A 111 -4.52 9.00 -18.62
C LEU A 111 -4.84 7.49 -18.65
N GLU A 112 -5.97 7.12 -19.25
CA GLU A 112 -6.37 5.70 -19.35
C GLU A 112 -5.38 4.91 -20.23
N SER A 113 -5.00 5.46 -21.39
CA SER A 113 -4.11 4.77 -22.31
C SER A 113 -2.67 4.71 -21.77
N GLU A 114 -2.22 5.76 -21.10
CA GLU A 114 -0.91 5.84 -20.44
C GLU A 114 -0.79 4.85 -19.27
N LEU A 115 -1.80 4.77 -18.39
CA LEU A 115 -1.73 3.92 -17.20
C LEU A 115 -1.99 2.43 -17.46
N ARG A 116 -2.71 2.08 -18.53
CA ARG A 116 -3.04 0.68 -18.88
C ARG A 116 -1.85 -0.30 -18.84
N PRO A 117 -0.70 -0.06 -19.48
CA PRO A 117 0.45 -0.97 -19.37
C PRO A 117 1.00 -1.09 -17.94
N HIS A 118 0.89 -0.03 -17.14
CA HIS A 118 1.33 -0.04 -15.74
C HIS A 118 0.38 -0.86 -14.86
N TYR A 119 -0.93 -0.79 -15.07
CA TYR A 119 -1.89 -1.67 -14.39
C TYR A 119 -1.68 -3.14 -14.73
N ALA A 120 -1.40 -3.48 -15.99
CA ALA A 120 -1.06 -4.85 -16.37
C ALA A 120 0.20 -5.36 -15.64
N THR A 121 1.23 -4.51 -15.55
CA THR A 121 2.47 -4.82 -14.82
C THR A 121 2.21 -5.02 -13.33
N ALA A 122 1.48 -4.10 -12.70
CA ALA A 122 1.12 -4.18 -11.28
C ALA A 122 0.27 -5.43 -10.98
N SER A 123 -0.73 -5.72 -11.82
CA SER A 123 -1.56 -6.92 -11.72
C SER A 123 -0.72 -8.20 -11.71
N LYS A 124 0.26 -8.30 -12.62
CA LYS A 124 1.16 -9.45 -12.69
C LYS A 124 2.05 -9.55 -11.46
N MET A 125 2.69 -8.45 -11.06
CA MET A 125 3.65 -8.43 -9.95
C MET A 125 3.00 -8.67 -8.59
N LEU A 126 1.77 -8.17 -8.39
CA LEU A 126 0.98 -8.39 -7.17
C LEU A 126 0.26 -9.74 -7.16
N GLY A 127 0.29 -10.49 -8.27
CA GLY A 127 -0.38 -11.78 -8.37
C GLY A 127 -1.91 -11.68 -8.29
N ARG A 128 -2.51 -10.64 -8.89
CA ARG A 128 -3.97 -10.46 -8.89
C ARG A 128 -4.64 -11.66 -9.54
N VAL A 129 -5.64 -12.20 -8.86
CA VAL A 129 -6.51 -13.28 -9.33
C VAL A 129 -7.97 -12.86 -9.24
N THR A 130 -8.84 -13.46 -10.04
CA THR A 130 -10.28 -13.29 -9.92
C THR A 130 -10.77 -13.95 -8.64
N CYS A 131 -11.57 -13.24 -7.84
CA CYS A 131 -12.23 -13.82 -6.69
C CYS A 131 -13.20 -14.93 -7.16
N PRO A 132 -13.12 -16.17 -6.63
CA PRO A 132 -13.98 -17.26 -7.07
C PRO A 132 -15.43 -17.11 -6.58
N THR A 133 -15.66 -16.23 -5.62
CA THR A 133 -16.96 -15.96 -5.01
C THR A 133 -17.41 -14.56 -5.37
N SER A 134 -18.71 -14.41 -5.63
CA SER A 134 -19.38 -13.12 -5.77
C SER A 134 -20.21 -12.83 -4.53
N HIS A 135 -20.16 -11.59 -4.06
CA HIS A 135 -20.94 -11.07 -2.95
C HIS A 135 -21.73 -9.84 -3.40
N ILE A 136 -22.72 -9.43 -2.59
CA ILE A 136 -23.63 -8.29 -2.91
C ILE A 136 -22.83 -6.99 -3.18
N GLN A 137 -21.68 -6.81 -2.54
CA GLN A 137 -20.81 -5.66 -2.77
C GLN A 137 -20.23 -5.63 -4.20
N ASP A 138 -20.03 -6.79 -4.82
CA ASP A 138 -19.48 -6.91 -6.17
C ASP A 138 -20.46 -6.40 -7.25
N ASP A 139 -21.76 -6.36 -6.95
CA ASP A 139 -22.78 -5.77 -7.83
C ASP A 139 -22.64 -4.24 -7.97
N HIS A 140 -21.84 -3.61 -7.11
CA HIS A 140 -21.54 -2.18 -7.13
C HIS A 140 -20.12 -1.86 -7.59
N LEU A 141 -19.29 -2.90 -7.82
CA LEU A 141 -17.90 -2.79 -8.29
C LEU A 141 -17.76 -2.58 -9.78
#